data_AF-A0A2Z6AZ10-F1
#
_entry.id   AF-A0A2Z6AZ10-F1
#
_cell.length_a   1.000
_cell.length_b   1.000
_cell.length_c   1.000
_cell.angle_alpha   90.00
_cell.angle_beta   90.00
_cell.angle_gamma   90.00
#
_symmetry.space_group_name_H-M   'P 1'
#
loop_
_entity.id
_entity.type
_entity.pdbx_description
1 polymer ?
#
loop_
_entity_poly.entity_id
_entity_poly.type
_entity_poly.pdbx_seq_one_letter_code
_entity_poly.pdbx_strand_id
1 'polypeptide(L)'
;MLDRPKETLIRAGELFMYTVWIQCQMSDLVILRNNPDKIKAFISTPERVPNELHLKRAAYWEKLFKNVMGEFFDLFEDDITKDEKKLIEYIHATRNAIAHSHVSLGRDYHLYRPAGGKKKEEEIKRVMNLQSIKDKSDPMMVLLPWYDDEKYLYFFKVMKFIDEITFERLSSLIGVPHSRIR
;
A
#
# COMPACT_ATOMS: atom_id res chain seq x y z
N MET A 1 6.89 -28.04 -6.78
CA MET A 1 6.85 -27.08 -5.66
C MET A 1 8.00 -26.10 -5.88
N LEU A 2 7.75 -24.79 -5.84
CA LEU A 2 8.83 -23.80 -5.93
C LEU A 2 9.74 -23.94 -4.71
N ASP A 3 11.03 -23.68 -4.88
CA ASP A 3 11.95 -23.55 -3.76
C ASP A 3 11.60 -22.28 -2.95
N ARG A 4 11.65 -22.36 -1.62
CA ARG A 4 11.11 -21.34 -0.70
C ARG A 4 11.77 -19.96 -0.85
N PRO A 5 13.09 -19.83 -1.04
CA PRO A 5 13.71 -18.55 -1.33
C PRO A 5 13.16 -17.92 -2.62
N LYS A 6 12.96 -18.72 -3.67
CA LYS A 6 12.41 -18.25 -4.95
C LYS A 6 10.94 -17.85 -4.81
N GLU A 7 10.15 -18.65 -4.10
CA GLU A 7 8.77 -18.32 -3.79
C GLU A 7 8.65 -17.01 -3.00
N THR A 8 9.49 -16.83 -1.98
CA THR A 8 9.54 -15.57 -1.20
C THR A 8 9.87 -14.37 -2.06
N LEU A 9 10.82 -14.50 -2.98
CA LEU A 9 11.18 -13.43 -3.91
C LEU A 9 10.00 -13.06 -4.82
N ILE A 10 9.38 -14.05 -5.45
CA ILE A 10 8.24 -13.85 -6.37
C ILE A 10 7.09 -13.18 -5.63
N ARG A 11 6.70 -13.74 -4.48
CA ARG A 11 5.61 -13.22 -3.66
C ARG A 11 5.90 -11.82 -3.16
N ALA A 12 7.12 -11.51 -2.69
CA ALA A 12 7.48 -10.15 -2.29
C ALA A 12 7.34 -9.15 -3.44
N GLY A 13 7.77 -9.52 -4.65
CA GLY A 13 7.61 -8.70 -5.85
C GLY A 13 6.15 -8.48 -6.19
N GLU A 14 5.34 -9.53 -6.14
CA GLU A 14 3.90 -9.46 -6.36
C GLU A 14 3.21 -8.53 -5.34
N LEU A 15 3.46 -8.72 -4.04
CA LEU A 15 2.94 -7.84 -2.98
C LEU A 15 3.34 -6.39 -3.22
N PHE A 16 4.60 -6.14 -3.59
CA PHE A 16 5.08 -4.80 -3.88
C PHE A 16 4.30 -4.15 -5.03
N MET A 17 4.09 -4.88 -6.13
CA MET A 17 3.31 -4.39 -7.28
C MET A 17 1.86 -4.06 -6.90
N TYR A 18 1.23 -4.88 -6.07
CA TYR A 18 -0.11 -4.56 -5.56
C TYR A 18 -0.12 -3.31 -4.68
N THR A 19 0.93 -3.05 -3.90
CA THR A 19 1.01 -1.78 -3.15
C THR A 19 1.15 -0.55 -4.06
N VAL A 20 1.81 -0.68 -5.22
CA VAL A 20 1.88 0.38 -6.23
C VAL A 20 0.49 0.63 -6.82
N TRP A 21 -0.25 -0.44 -7.12
CA TRP A 21 -1.63 -0.32 -7.59
C TRP A 21 -2.53 0.39 -6.57
N ILE A 22 -2.46 0.04 -5.28
CA ILE A 22 -3.17 0.75 -4.19
C ILE A 22 -2.80 2.24 -4.15
N GLN A 23 -1.52 2.59 -4.32
CA GLN A 23 -1.08 4.00 -4.40
C GLN A 23 -1.72 4.74 -5.58
N CYS A 24 -1.83 4.10 -6.74
CA CYS A 24 -2.46 4.70 -7.92
C CYS A 24 -3.94 5.00 -7.66
N GLN A 25 -4.69 4.08 -7.04
CA GLN A 25 -6.09 4.32 -6.70
C GLN A 25 -6.26 5.46 -5.69
N MET A 26 -5.42 5.52 -4.64
CA MET A 26 -5.42 6.66 -3.70
C MET A 26 -5.14 7.97 -4.41
N SER A 27 -4.17 7.98 -5.34
CA SER A 27 -3.84 9.17 -6.13
C SER A 27 -5.04 9.63 -6.95
N ASP A 28 -5.75 8.71 -7.59
CA ASP A 28 -6.95 9.01 -8.37
C ASP A 28 -8.08 9.57 -7.51
N LEU A 29 -8.33 8.98 -6.34
CA LEU A 29 -9.31 9.50 -5.39
C LEU A 29 -8.97 10.94 -4.96
N VAL A 30 -7.71 11.21 -4.65
CA VAL A 30 -7.26 12.57 -4.28
C VAL A 30 -7.41 13.54 -5.44
N ILE A 31 -7.00 13.15 -6.65
CA ILE A 31 -7.11 13.98 -7.85
C ILE A 31 -8.58 14.29 -8.13
N LEU A 32 -9.45 13.29 -8.16
CA LEU A 32 -10.85 13.45 -8.54
C LEU A 32 -11.63 14.26 -7.50
N ARG A 33 -11.40 14.02 -6.20
CA ARG A 33 -12.00 14.80 -5.11
C ARG A 33 -11.65 16.29 -5.18
N ASN A 34 -10.43 16.61 -5.60
CA ASN A 34 -9.97 18.00 -5.78
C ASN A 34 -10.40 18.64 -7.11
N ASN A 35 -11.00 17.89 -8.04
CA ASN A 35 -11.40 18.38 -9.37
C ASN A 35 -12.81 17.89 -9.75
N PRO A 36 -13.85 18.22 -8.95
CA PRO A 36 -15.19 17.66 -9.12
C PRO A 36 -15.85 18.03 -10.45
N ASP A 37 -15.52 19.19 -11.02
CA ASP A 37 -16.00 19.65 -12.33
C ASP A 37 -15.52 18.75 -13.50
N LYS A 38 -14.43 18.01 -13.29
CA LYS A 38 -13.86 17.10 -14.29
C LYS A 38 -14.45 15.69 -14.24
N ILE A 39 -15.16 15.33 -13.16
CA ILE A 39 -15.67 13.97 -12.93
C ILE A 39 -16.62 13.53 -14.04
N LYS A 40 -17.57 14.40 -14.44
CA LYS A 40 -18.53 14.07 -15.50
C LYS A 40 -17.83 13.72 -16.81
N ALA A 41 -16.85 14.52 -17.22
CA ALA A 41 -16.07 14.28 -18.43
C ALA A 41 -15.29 12.95 -18.32
N PHE A 42 -14.62 12.74 -17.18
CA PHE A 42 -13.84 11.54 -16.89
C PHE A 42 -14.67 10.24 -16.94
N ILE A 43 -15.93 10.28 -16.46
CA ILE A 43 -16.84 9.12 -16.50
C ILE A 43 -17.38 8.90 -17.91
N SER A 44 -17.70 9.98 -18.64
CA SER A 44 -18.34 9.90 -19.95
C SER A 44 -17.46 9.35 -21.08
N THR A 45 -16.13 9.36 -20.90
CA THR A 45 -15.18 8.84 -21.89
C THR A 45 -14.32 7.73 -21.27
N PRO A 46 -14.87 6.51 -21.12
CA PRO A 46 -14.18 5.46 -20.39
C PRO A 46 -12.83 5.05 -20.98
N GLU A 47 -12.69 5.13 -22.30
CA GLU A 47 -11.52 4.77 -23.10
C GLU A 47 -10.33 5.74 -22.94
N ARG A 48 -10.53 6.93 -22.36
CA ARG A 48 -9.47 7.94 -22.24
C ARG A 48 -9.56 8.76 -20.96
N VAL A 49 -8.41 9.09 -20.40
CA VAL A 49 -8.30 10.05 -19.31
C VAL A 49 -8.21 11.45 -19.92
N PRO A 50 -9.06 12.42 -19.52
CA PRO A 50 -8.90 13.81 -19.95
C PRO A 50 -7.48 14.32 -19.69
N ASN A 51 -6.89 15.05 -20.65
CA ASN A 51 -5.48 15.44 -20.61
C ASN A 51 -5.08 16.15 -19.30
N GLU A 52 -5.94 17.03 -18.79
CA GLU A 52 -5.70 17.72 -17.52
C GLU A 52 -5.60 16.78 -16.32
N LEU A 53 -6.45 15.74 -16.26
CA LEU A 53 -6.36 14.70 -15.22
C LEU A 53 -5.14 13.80 -15.44
N HIS A 54 -4.78 13.53 -16.70
CA HIS A 54 -3.58 12.76 -17.03
C HIS A 54 -2.31 13.45 -16.55
N LEU A 55 -2.17 14.77 -16.75
CA LEU A 55 -1.04 15.55 -16.25
C LEU A 55 -0.95 15.50 -14.71
N LYS A 56 -2.10 15.55 -14.02
CA LYS A 56 -2.15 15.39 -12.56
C LYS A 56 -1.73 13.98 -12.13
N ARG A 57 -2.21 12.93 -12.81
CA ARG A 57 -1.78 11.53 -12.55
C ARG A 57 -0.27 11.38 -12.69
N ALA A 58 0.31 11.90 -13.77
CA ALA A 58 1.76 11.86 -13.99
C ALA A 58 2.54 12.50 -12.84
N ALA A 59 2.10 13.67 -12.34
CA ALA A 59 2.72 14.30 -11.18
C ALA A 59 2.58 13.47 -9.89
N TYR A 60 1.51 12.70 -9.72
CA TYR A 60 1.34 11.80 -8.57
C TYR A 60 2.19 10.53 -8.68
N TRP A 61 2.52 10.05 -9.89
CA TRP A 61 3.39 8.89 -10.08
C TRP A 61 4.82 9.13 -9.56
N GLU A 62 5.26 10.38 -9.56
CA GLU A 62 6.56 10.77 -8.99
C GLU A 62 6.55 10.88 -7.46
N LYS A 63 5.36 10.93 -6.83
CA LYS A 63 5.25 11.04 -5.38
C LYS A 63 5.57 9.71 -4.69
N LEU A 64 6.25 9.82 -3.55
CA LEU A 64 6.41 8.70 -2.64
C LEU A 64 5.06 8.31 -2.03
N PHE A 65 4.85 7.01 -1.80
CA PHE A 65 3.63 6.48 -1.18
C PHE A 65 3.23 7.25 0.09
N LYS A 66 4.19 7.56 0.97
CA LYS A 66 3.95 8.31 2.21
C LYS A 66 3.28 9.68 1.95
N ASN A 67 3.68 10.37 0.88
CA ASN A 67 3.15 11.68 0.54
C ASN A 67 1.72 11.55 0.02
N VAL A 68 1.48 10.60 -0.90
CA VAL A 68 0.13 10.29 -1.40
C VAL A 68 -0.80 9.88 -0.26
N MET A 69 -0.32 9.01 0.64
CA MET A 69 -1.07 8.56 1.82
C MET A 69 -1.43 9.72 2.75
N GLY A 70 -0.51 10.66 2.98
CA GLY A 70 -0.78 11.86 3.78
C GLY A 70 -1.89 12.71 3.18
N GLU A 71 -1.75 13.09 1.91
CA GLU A 71 -2.77 13.87 1.18
C GLU A 71 -4.13 13.16 1.15
N PHE A 72 -4.13 11.83 1.00
CA PHE A 72 -5.32 11.01 1.04
C PHE A 72 -6.00 11.02 2.42
N PHE A 73 -5.23 10.88 3.51
CA PHE A 73 -5.79 10.92 4.86
C PHE A 73 -6.33 12.29 5.24
N ASP A 74 -5.67 13.37 4.81
CA ASP A 74 -6.12 14.73 5.06
C ASP A 74 -7.43 15.02 4.31
N LEU A 75 -7.54 14.56 3.05
CA LEU A 75 -8.69 14.86 2.21
C LEU A 75 -9.94 14.03 2.52
N PHE A 76 -9.75 12.80 3.02
CA PHE A 76 -10.82 11.88 3.37
C PHE A 76 -10.92 11.65 4.89
N GLU A 77 -10.44 12.59 5.71
CA GLU A 77 -10.36 12.42 7.16
C GLU A 77 -11.70 12.01 7.80
N ASP A 78 -12.78 12.68 7.38
CA ASP A 78 -14.14 12.44 7.88
C ASP A 78 -14.78 11.17 7.29
N ASP A 79 -14.26 10.71 6.16
CA ASP A 79 -14.82 9.61 5.39
C ASP A 79 -14.08 8.28 5.62
N ILE A 80 -12.92 8.29 6.28
CA ILE A 80 -12.13 7.09 6.55
C ILE A 80 -12.11 6.76 8.04
N THR A 81 -12.38 5.50 8.36
CA THR A 81 -12.35 5.00 9.73
C THR A 81 -10.92 4.87 10.25
N LYS A 82 -10.78 4.86 11.58
CA LYS A 82 -9.48 4.63 12.23
C LYS A 82 -8.85 3.30 11.84
N ASP A 83 -9.65 2.26 11.61
CA ASP A 83 -9.13 0.95 11.25
C ASP A 83 -8.67 0.89 9.79
N GLU A 84 -9.39 1.53 8.87
CA GLU A 84 -8.93 1.70 7.49
C GLU A 84 -7.61 2.49 7.42
N LYS A 85 -7.44 3.56 8.22
CA LYS A 85 -6.16 4.28 8.32
C LYS A 85 -5.02 3.34 8.74
N LYS A 86 -5.22 2.52 9.79
CA LYS A 86 -4.22 1.54 10.24
C LYS A 86 -3.86 0.51 9.17
N LEU A 87 -4.85 0.03 8.40
CA LEU A 87 -4.63 -0.92 7.32
C LEU A 87 -3.78 -0.31 6.18
N ILE A 88 -4.04 0.95 5.82
CA ILE A 88 -3.24 1.66 4.81
C ILE A 88 -1.82 1.93 5.33
N GLU A 89 -1.66 2.29 6.61
CA GLU A 89 -0.35 2.41 7.25
C GLU A 89 0.41 1.07 7.25
N TYR A 90 -0.29 -0.04 7.48
CA TYR A 90 0.26 -1.39 7.40
C TYR A 90 0.72 -1.75 5.99
N ILE A 91 -0.05 -1.40 4.95
CA ILE A 91 0.36 -1.54 3.55
C ILE A 91 1.64 -0.73 3.29
N HIS A 92 1.68 0.53 3.71
CA HIS A 92 2.86 1.39 3.55
C HIS A 92 4.10 0.83 4.25
N ALA A 93 3.97 0.40 5.51
CA ALA A 93 5.07 -0.17 6.27
C ALA A 93 5.60 -1.46 5.64
N THR A 94 4.70 -2.32 5.17
CA THR A 94 5.05 -3.58 4.50
C THR A 94 5.74 -3.33 3.16
N ARG A 95 5.22 -2.40 2.34
CA ARG A 95 5.87 -1.95 1.10
C ARG A 95 7.29 -1.47 1.35
N ASN A 96 7.46 -0.61 2.36
CA ASN A 96 8.77 -0.06 2.72
C ASN A 96 9.73 -1.16 3.21
N ALA A 97 9.21 -2.11 3.99
CA ALA A 97 9.98 -3.26 4.46
C ALA A 97 10.46 -4.14 3.29
N ILE A 98 9.60 -4.42 2.30
CA ILE A 98 9.97 -5.17 1.10
C ILE A 98 11.05 -4.40 0.30
N ALA A 99 10.82 -3.12 0.02
CA ALA A 99 11.70 -2.28 -0.81
C ALA A 99 13.12 -2.13 -0.25
N HIS A 100 13.24 -2.13 1.08
CA HIS A 100 14.52 -1.97 1.78
C HIS A 100 15.01 -3.25 2.45
N SER A 101 14.46 -4.40 2.05
CA SER A 101 14.90 -5.68 2.58
C SER A 101 16.20 -6.16 1.92
N HIS A 102 17.04 -6.81 2.72
CA HIS A 102 18.12 -7.62 2.21
C HIS A 102 17.55 -8.95 1.70
N VAL A 103 17.51 -9.07 0.38
CA VAL A 103 17.08 -10.27 -0.35
C VAL A 103 18.24 -11.27 -0.44
N SER A 104 17.95 -12.57 -0.37
CA SER A 104 18.92 -13.64 -0.60
C SER A 104 18.21 -14.86 -1.17
N LEU A 105 18.76 -15.44 -2.24
CA LEU A 105 18.27 -16.72 -2.77
C LEU A 105 18.74 -17.93 -1.96
N GLY A 106 19.60 -17.73 -0.95
CA GLY A 106 20.06 -18.79 -0.04
C GLY A 106 19.30 -18.84 1.29
N ARG A 107 18.23 -18.05 1.46
CA ARG A 107 17.40 -18.04 2.68
C ARG A 107 15.93 -18.00 2.33
N ASP A 108 15.12 -18.67 3.14
CA ASP A 108 13.66 -18.72 2.97
C ASP A 108 12.97 -17.37 3.28
N TYR A 109 13.68 -16.33 3.75
CA TYR A 109 13.08 -15.07 4.16
C TYR A 109 13.93 -13.86 3.76
N HIS A 110 13.28 -12.70 3.63
CA HIS A 110 13.99 -11.43 3.53
C HIS A 110 14.21 -10.81 4.92
N LEU A 111 15.23 -9.96 5.02
CA LEU A 111 15.60 -9.28 6.25
C LEU A 111 15.42 -7.77 6.10
N TYR A 112 14.62 -7.16 6.96
CA TYR A 112 14.45 -5.71 6.97
C TYR A 112 14.90 -5.12 8.30
N ARG A 113 15.70 -4.05 8.23
CA ARG A 113 16.11 -3.25 9.39
C ARG A 113 15.45 -1.88 9.30
N PRO A 114 14.55 -1.51 10.22
CA PRO A 114 14.01 -0.16 10.26
C PRO A 114 15.11 0.88 10.50
N ALA A 115 15.21 1.85 9.59
CA ALA A 115 16.09 3.00 9.76
C ALA A 115 15.35 4.11 10.54
N GLY A 116 15.95 4.66 11.60
CA GLY A 116 15.33 5.73 12.42
C GLY A 116 15.36 5.50 13.93
N GLY A 117 16.09 4.48 14.40
CA GLY A 117 16.29 4.19 15.82
C GLY A 117 15.02 3.70 16.54
N LYS A 118 15.07 3.66 17.87
CA LYS A 118 14.04 3.04 18.73
C LYS A 118 12.61 3.51 18.42
N LYS A 119 12.41 4.80 18.14
CA LYS A 119 11.08 5.33 17.82
C LYS A 119 10.48 4.67 16.57
N LYS A 120 11.29 4.51 15.51
CA LYS A 120 10.82 3.88 14.28
C LYS A 120 10.64 2.38 14.44
N GLU A 121 11.48 1.74 15.24
CA GLU A 121 11.33 0.32 15.58
C GLU A 121 9.99 0.04 16.28
N GLU A 122 9.63 0.84 17.30
CA GLU A 122 8.35 0.70 18.01
C GLU A 122 7.14 1.01 17.11
N GLU A 123 7.27 2.00 16.22
CA GLU A 123 6.24 2.30 15.21
C GLU A 123 6.00 1.08 14.29
N ILE A 124 7.08 0.48 13.76
CA ILE A 124 7.00 -0.70 12.89
C ILE A 124 6.42 -1.89 13.64
N LYS A 125 6.82 -2.14 14.88
CA LYS A 125 6.23 -3.21 15.70
C LYS A 125 4.72 -3.05 15.86
N ARG A 126 4.27 -1.83 16.17
CA ARG A 126 2.85 -1.54 16.34
C ARG A 126 2.07 -1.70 15.03
N VAL A 127 2.56 -1.10 13.95
CA VAL A 127 1.85 -1.07 12.66
C VAL A 127 1.81 -2.47 12.02
N MET A 128 2.90 -3.23 12.11
CA MET A 128 2.97 -4.60 11.56
C MET A 128 2.57 -5.67 12.56
N ASN A 129 2.08 -5.29 13.74
CA ASN A 129 1.70 -6.18 14.83
C ASN A 129 2.77 -7.26 15.14
N LEU A 130 4.04 -6.85 15.21
CA LEU A 130 5.16 -7.78 15.40
C LEU A 130 5.26 -8.20 16.86
N GLN A 131 5.27 -9.51 17.08
CA GLN A 131 5.57 -10.07 18.38
C GLN A 131 7.08 -10.09 18.63
N SER A 132 7.50 -9.68 19.83
CA SER A 132 8.90 -9.80 20.23
C SER A 132 9.20 -11.26 20.58
N ILE A 133 10.29 -11.79 20.02
CA ILE A 133 10.82 -13.10 20.39
C ILE A 133 11.88 -12.98 21.49
N LYS A 134 12.13 -14.07 22.21
CA LYS A 134 13.29 -14.20 23.10
C LYS A 134 14.58 -14.11 22.27
N ASP A 135 15.63 -13.52 22.83
CA ASP A 135 16.93 -13.32 22.16
C ASP A 135 16.86 -12.56 20.84
N LYS A 136 16.07 -11.48 20.80
CA LYS A 136 15.99 -10.59 19.64
C LYS A 136 17.36 -9.98 19.32
N SER A 137 17.63 -9.79 18.03
CA SER A 137 18.79 -9.04 17.57
C SER A 137 18.73 -7.57 18.03
N ASP A 138 19.90 -7.01 18.33
CA ASP A 138 20.13 -5.58 18.54
C ASP A 138 21.24 -5.13 17.57
N PRO A 139 20.93 -4.34 16.53
CA PRO A 139 19.65 -3.68 16.24
C PRO A 139 18.54 -4.63 15.78
N MET A 140 17.27 -4.19 15.90
CA MET A 140 16.10 -4.99 15.52
C MET A 140 16.12 -5.38 14.04
N MET A 141 15.88 -6.67 13.79
CA MET A 141 15.66 -7.22 12.45
C MET A 141 14.24 -7.79 12.33
N VAL A 142 13.57 -7.46 11.24
CA VAL A 142 12.27 -8.03 10.86
C VAL A 142 12.48 -9.12 9.82
N LEU A 143 11.97 -10.32 10.11
CA LEU A 143 11.93 -11.42 9.14
C LEU A 143 10.67 -11.27 8.28
N LEU A 144 10.83 -11.36 6.96
CA LEU A 144 9.73 -11.32 6.00
C LEU A 144 9.65 -12.68 5.25
N PRO A 145 8.96 -13.68 5.82
CA PRO A 145 8.88 -15.02 5.24
C PRO A 145 7.67 -15.13 4.29
N TRP A 146 7.75 -14.57 3.09
CA TRP A 146 6.59 -14.53 2.18
C TRP A 146 6.19 -15.88 1.59
N TYR A 147 7.01 -16.94 1.72
CA TYR A 147 6.59 -18.32 1.47
C TYR A 147 5.48 -18.81 2.42
N ASP A 148 5.27 -18.15 3.56
CA ASP A 148 4.19 -18.45 4.50
C ASP A 148 2.85 -18.00 3.90
N ASP A 149 2.01 -18.97 3.53
CA ASP A 149 0.70 -18.73 2.93
C ASP A 149 -0.21 -17.88 3.79
N GLU A 150 -0.18 -18.05 5.11
CA GLU A 150 -1.04 -17.28 6.01
C GLU A 150 -0.69 -15.79 5.95
N LYS A 151 0.60 -15.46 6.06
CA LYS A 151 1.07 -14.07 5.99
C LYS A 151 0.85 -13.46 4.61
N TYR A 152 1.15 -14.23 3.57
CA TYR A 152 0.97 -13.81 2.19
C TYR A 152 -0.50 -13.51 1.87
N LEU A 153 -1.40 -14.46 2.14
CA LEU A 153 -2.83 -14.32 1.88
C LEU A 153 -3.48 -13.28 2.79
N TYR A 154 -3.00 -13.13 4.03
CA TYR A 154 -3.48 -12.07 4.92
C TYR A 154 -3.21 -10.67 4.33
N PHE A 155 -1.98 -10.42 3.86
CA PHE A 155 -1.65 -9.13 3.26
C PHE A 155 -2.48 -8.85 2.00
N PHE A 156 -2.71 -9.87 1.17
CA PHE A 156 -3.65 -9.80 0.06
C PHE A 156 -5.07 -9.46 0.49
N LYS A 157 -5.57 -10.11 1.54
CA LYS A 157 -6.91 -9.84 2.08
C LYS A 157 -7.03 -8.39 2.56
N VAL A 158 -5.98 -7.84 3.16
CA VAL A 158 -5.94 -6.43 3.56
C VAL A 158 -6.03 -5.50 2.34
N MET A 159 -5.20 -5.72 1.31
CA MET A 159 -5.24 -4.91 0.09
C MET A 159 -6.60 -5.02 -0.62
N LYS A 160 -7.17 -6.22 -0.69
CA LYS A 160 -8.50 -6.47 -1.25
C LYS A 160 -9.59 -5.73 -0.48
N PHE A 161 -9.55 -5.74 0.85
CA PHE A 161 -10.51 -4.97 1.66
C PHE A 161 -10.40 -3.46 1.39
N ILE A 162 -9.19 -2.92 1.34
CA ILE A 162 -8.98 -1.49 1.05
C ILE A 162 -9.51 -1.13 -0.34
N ASP A 163 -9.23 -1.94 -1.35
CA ASP A 163 -9.71 -1.72 -2.71
C ASP A 163 -11.24 -1.88 -2.81
N GLU A 164 -11.78 -3.04 -2.46
CA GLU A 164 -13.19 -3.38 -2.70
C GLU A 164 -14.16 -2.76 -1.70
N ILE A 165 -13.73 -2.39 -0.49
CA ILE A 165 -14.64 -1.85 0.52
C ILE A 165 -14.37 -0.36 0.72
N THR A 166 -13.12 0.01 1.00
CA THR A 166 -12.79 1.41 1.30
C THR A 166 -12.82 2.27 0.04
N PHE A 167 -12.09 1.90 -1.01
CA PHE A 167 -12.02 2.73 -2.23
C PHE A 167 -13.30 2.68 -3.05
N GLU A 168 -14.05 1.57 -3.06
CA GLU A 168 -15.39 1.55 -3.65
C GLU A 168 -16.32 2.57 -2.98
N ARG A 169 -16.33 2.59 -1.64
CA ARG A 169 -17.15 3.54 -0.87
C ARG A 169 -16.73 4.99 -1.11
N LEU A 170 -15.43 5.28 -1.08
CA LEU A 170 -14.91 6.64 -1.29
C LEU A 170 -15.09 7.12 -2.73
N SER A 171 -14.92 6.25 -3.72
CA SER A 171 -15.19 6.59 -5.13
C SER A 171 -16.68 6.88 -5.35
N SER A 172 -17.56 6.07 -4.77
CA SER A 172 -19.01 6.31 -4.80
C SER A 172 -19.40 7.63 -4.15
N LEU A 173 -18.80 7.98 -3.01
CA LEU A 173 -19.02 9.25 -2.31
C LEU A 173 -18.71 10.48 -3.20
N ILE A 174 -17.68 10.37 -4.04
CA ILE A 174 -17.29 11.45 -4.97
C ILE A 174 -17.99 11.34 -6.34
N GLY A 175 -18.92 10.39 -6.50
CA GLY A 175 -19.69 10.20 -7.73
C GLY A 175 -18.91 9.54 -8.86
N VAL A 176 -17.86 8.77 -8.56
CA VAL A 176 -17.02 8.06 -9.54
C VAL A 176 -17.24 6.55 -9.38
N PRO A 177 -17.57 5.80 -10.46
CA PRO A 177 -17.62 4.34 -10.40
C PRO A 177 -16.25 3.76 -10.04
N HIS A 178 -16.18 2.82 -9.09
CA HIS A 178 -14.91 2.23 -8.63
C HIS A 178 -14.05 1.64 -9.76
N SER A 179 -14.68 1.04 -10.77
CA SER A 179 -14.01 0.52 -11.96
C SER A 179 -13.21 1.56 -12.76
N ARG A 180 -13.44 2.87 -12.52
CA ARG A 180 -12.72 3.96 -13.18
C ARG A 180 -11.38 4.31 -12.51
N ILE A 181 -11.17 3.87 -11.27
CA ILE A 181 -9.94 4.12 -10.51
C ILE A 181 -9.13 2.84 -10.27
N ARG A 182 -9.62 1.68 -10.72
CA ARG A 182 -8.92 0.39 -10.70
C ARG A 182 -7.97 0.21 -11.87
#